data_AF-A0A955Y004-F1
#
_entry.id   AF-A0A955Y004-F1
#
_cell.length_a   1.000
_cell.length_b   1.000
_cell.length_c   1.000
_cell.angle_alpha   90.00
_cell.angle_beta   90.00
_cell.angle_gamma   90.00
#
_symmetry.space_group_name_H-M   'P 1'
#
loop_
_entity.id
_entity.type
_entity.pdbx_description
1 polymer ?
#
loop_
_entity_poly.entity_id
_entity_poly.type
_entity_poly.pdbx_seq_one_letter_code
_entity_poly.pdbx_strand_id
1 'polypeptide(L)'
;MKQLSISSSPPPILQAIALVIASALGLGCLSAPVDRISSLHQDVPDAVSQDLSTDAGPTDTVEVRNTASDAADSDTGEVTTTEWSDTRPDGNEPELANDTTESGGDIEQHPSDVAAYDSTDDVDDGFGVHDRTPDSASSIIVFNILAPQADLDRMHNAPRQDIELSVLVEANGHTYQDVELQLHGGYARTVAKKSYRFDFDDDDLLIADLFGDGEEEIERVVLQASWIDPTFLRNPLTFHLIREMGGLAPRTGFAIIEINGQYHGLYQLIERIDRHYLERNGLDRNGNLYKAVNHLANWGNPIDHMAGFEQKVNEDNPTDDLDNLREVLASTPADFASFQAAVEPVLSLDDFMTWQIVQTLADNRDAFTKNYYLYHDLSAEPGDPEDRFRIIAWDSDATWGVNWDGASVEVTTSRWYGTDKFSPRLFAIPEYRGNYLSRYSTALDELLSEEQAFQWLDAQHQLIEAEVARDLEHWSRLMDANDEYERLMDVYQQRIDIMDSVVTN
;
A
#
# COMPACT_ATOMS: atom_id res chain seq x y z
N MET A 1 1.14 16.72 -91.61
CA MET A 1 0.86 15.26 -91.62
C MET A 1 0.61 14.87 -90.17
N LYS A 2 -0.52 14.23 -89.79
CA LYS A 2 -0.81 12.77 -89.84
C LYS A 2 0.31 11.96 -89.14
N GLN A 3 0.08 11.11 -88.12
CA GLN A 3 -1.13 10.59 -87.43
C GLN A 3 -0.82 10.46 -85.89
N LEU A 4 -1.75 10.55 -84.93
CA LEU A 4 -2.70 9.52 -84.40
C LEU A 4 -2.03 8.15 -84.09
N SER A 5 -2.25 7.48 -82.95
CA SER A 5 -3.04 7.72 -81.70
C SER A 5 -2.32 6.98 -80.52
N ILE A 6 -2.79 6.70 -79.28
CA ILE A 6 -4.06 6.47 -78.54
C ILE A 6 -3.83 6.97 -77.08
N SER A 7 -4.73 7.71 -76.41
CA SER A 7 -5.68 7.30 -75.32
C SER A 7 -5.12 6.40 -74.20
N SER A 8 -5.46 6.57 -72.91
CA SER A 8 -6.71 7.12 -72.32
C SER A 8 -6.52 8.28 -71.30
N SER A 9 -7.64 8.84 -70.80
CA SER A 9 -7.69 10.05 -69.93
C SER A 9 -8.56 9.86 -68.66
N PRO A 10 -8.30 10.63 -67.57
CA PRO A 10 -9.17 10.80 -66.38
C PRO A 10 -10.15 12.01 -66.60
N PRO A 11 -10.71 12.81 -65.62
CA PRO A 11 -10.66 12.79 -64.14
C PRO A 11 -12.03 12.90 -63.34
N PRO A 12 -12.47 13.99 -62.61
CA PRO A 12 -12.72 13.92 -61.13
C PRO A 12 -13.99 14.68 -60.58
N ILE A 13 -14.00 15.04 -59.26
CA ILE A 13 -14.71 16.17 -58.56
C ILE A 13 -16.23 15.97 -58.21
N LEU A 14 -16.86 16.51 -57.12
CA LEU A 14 -16.49 17.03 -55.77
C LEU A 14 -17.77 17.50 -54.98
N GLN A 15 -17.83 17.36 -53.62
CA GLN A 15 -18.69 18.15 -52.66
C GLN A 15 -20.26 18.05 -52.77
N ALA A 16 -21.16 18.47 -51.82
CA ALA A 16 -21.10 19.05 -50.44
C ALA A 16 -22.47 19.05 -49.65
N ILE A 17 -22.40 19.11 -48.30
CA ILE A 17 -23.23 19.89 -47.30
C ILE A 17 -24.72 19.53 -46.92
N ALA A 18 -24.88 19.03 -45.68
CA ALA A 18 -25.73 19.42 -44.51
C ALA A 18 -27.27 19.68 -44.46
N LEU A 19 -27.84 19.23 -43.31
CA LEU A 19 -28.92 19.78 -42.42
C LEU A 19 -30.42 19.87 -42.84
N VAL A 20 -31.31 19.33 -41.98
CA VAL A 20 -32.66 19.85 -41.61
C VAL A 20 -33.19 19.15 -40.33
N ILE A 21 -34.16 19.75 -39.61
CA ILE A 21 -34.51 19.45 -38.20
C ILE A 21 -35.95 18.93 -38.00
N ALA A 22 -36.09 17.97 -37.06
CA ALA A 22 -37.24 17.53 -36.23
C ALA A 22 -38.71 17.54 -36.73
N SER A 23 -39.41 16.40 -36.51
CA SER A 23 -40.80 16.27 -35.98
C SER A 23 -41.24 14.78 -35.97
N ALA A 24 -42.16 14.27 -35.13
CA ALA A 24 -42.63 14.65 -33.78
C ALA A 24 -43.61 13.56 -33.25
N LEU A 25 -43.68 13.33 -31.93
CA LEU A 25 -44.78 12.68 -31.15
C LEU A 25 -45.13 11.20 -31.44
N GLY A 26 -45.44 10.38 -30.40
CA GLY A 26 -46.08 9.07 -30.64
C GLY A 26 -46.12 7.99 -29.53
N LEU A 27 -46.57 8.32 -28.32
CA LEU A 27 -47.12 7.43 -27.25
C LEU A 27 -47.41 5.94 -27.58
N GLY A 28 -47.13 5.02 -26.64
CA GLY A 28 -47.88 3.75 -26.53
C GLY A 28 -47.27 2.61 -25.71
N CYS A 29 -47.60 2.50 -24.42
CA CYS A 29 -47.40 1.27 -23.64
C CYS A 29 -48.45 0.21 -23.99
N LEU A 30 -48.17 -1.11 -23.82
CA LEU A 30 -49.08 -2.05 -23.14
C LEU A 30 -48.51 -3.50 -22.97
N SER A 31 -48.60 -3.99 -21.73
CA SER A 31 -48.88 -5.38 -21.28
C SER A 31 -48.22 -6.60 -21.94
N ALA A 32 -47.45 -7.35 -21.14
CA ALA A 32 -47.48 -8.82 -21.16
C ALA A 32 -48.80 -9.35 -20.53
N PRO A 33 -49.19 -10.64 -20.69
CA PRO A 33 -48.62 -11.66 -19.79
C PRO A 33 -48.45 -13.09 -20.36
N VAL A 34 -47.52 -13.84 -19.75
CA VAL A 34 -47.61 -15.25 -19.28
C VAL A 34 -48.36 -16.29 -20.13
N ASP A 35 -47.66 -17.37 -20.54
CA ASP A 35 -47.99 -18.71 -20.01
C ASP A 35 -46.83 -19.73 -20.06
N ARG A 36 -46.96 -20.83 -19.30
CA ARG A 36 -45.96 -21.90 -19.13
C ARG A 36 -46.18 -23.07 -20.09
N ILE A 37 -45.09 -23.67 -20.58
CA ILE A 37 -45.02 -25.12 -20.87
C ILE A 37 -43.75 -25.69 -20.24
N SER A 38 -43.83 -26.94 -19.75
CA SER A 38 -42.83 -27.59 -18.90
C SER A 38 -42.00 -28.65 -19.63
N SER A 39 -40.91 -29.05 -18.95
CA SER A 39 -40.32 -30.40 -18.94
C SER A 39 -39.81 -31.01 -20.25
N LEU A 40 -38.49 -31.16 -20.34
CA LEU A 40 -37.84 -32.33 -20.92
C LEU A 40 -36.48 -32.54 -20.25
N HIS A 41 -36.29 -33.68 -19.58
CA HIS A 41 -34.95 -34.17 -19.21
C HIS A 41 -34.30 -34.81 -20.45
N GLN A 42 -33.00 -34.60 -20.64
CA GLN A 42 -32.09 -35.64 -21.09
C GLN A 42 -30.64 -35.29 -20.75
N ASP A 43 -29.81 -36.33 -20.62
CA ASP A 43 -28.54 -36.31 -19.93
C ASP A 43 -27.37 -35.81 -20.80
N VAL A 44 -26.36 -35.18 -20.18
CA VAL A 44 -25.05 -34.89 -20.78
C VAL A 44 -23.97 -35.28 -19.76
N PRO A 45 -22.98 -36.11 -20.12
CA PRO A 45 -21.95 -36.60 -19.19
C PRO A 45 -20.74 -35.67 -19.06
N ASP A 46 -19.96 -35.86 -18.00
CA ASP A 46 -18.73 -35.11 -17.70
C ASP A 46 -17.64 -35.29 -18.77
N ALA A 47 -16.89 -34.21 -19.04
CA ALA A 47 -15.71 -34.21 -19.90
C ALA A 47 -14.63 -33.23 -19.39
N VAL A 48 -13.78 -33.77 -18.51
CA VAL A 48 -12.35 -33.48 -18.28
C VAL A 48 -11.75 -32.24 -18.99
N SER A 49 -11.18 -31.33 -18.21
CA SER A 49 -10.32 -30.24 -18.68
C SER A 49 -9.05 -30.75 -19.38
N GLN A 50 -8.59 -30.05 -20.42
CA GLN A 50 -7.28 -30.29 -21.03
C GLN A 50 -6.51 -28.97 -21.18
N ASP A 51 -5.27 -28.97 -20.70
CA ASP A 51 -4.33 -27.86 -20.83
C ASP A 51 -3.96 -27.58 -22.29
N LEU A 52 -3.85 -26.29 -22.62
CA LEU A 52 -3.20 -25.82 -23.84
C LEU A 52 -1.74 -25.47 -23.53
N SER A 53 -0.87 -26.48 -23.54
CA SER A 53 0.58 -26.28 -23.63
C SER A 53 1.05 -26.48 -25.08
N THR A 54 1.80 -25.53 -25.61
CA THR A 54 2.36 -25.60 -26.96
C THR A 54 3.88 -25.45 -26.96
N ASP A 55 4.52 -26.62 -27.11
CA ASP A 55 5.68 -26.88 -27.96
C ASP A 55 6.91 -25.96 -27.86
N ALA A 56 7.97 -26.50 -27.25
CA ALA A 56 9.34 -26.02 -27.40
C ALA A 56 10.28 -27.21 -27.66
N GLY A 57 10.68 -27.38 -28.91
CA GLY A 57 11.64 -28.40 -29.34
C GLY A 57 13.08 -28.18 -28.81
N PRO A 58 13.93 -29.23 -28.77
CA PRO A 58 15.08 -29.26 -27.87
C PRO A 58 16.41 -28.80 -28.49
N THR A 59 17.37 -28.44 -27.62
CA THR A 59 18.81 -28.53 -27.91
C THR A 59 19.60 -29.08 -26.73
N ASP A 60 20.36 -30.14 -27.02
CA ASP A 60 21.60 -30.68 -26.40
C ASP A 60 21.83 -30.58 -24.88
N THR A 61 21.80 -31.75 -24.24
CA THR A 61 22.40 -31.99 -22.92
C THR A 61 23.91 -32.24 -22.99
N VAL A 62 24.63 -31.86 -21.94
CA VAL A 62 26.01 -32.32 -21.66
C VAL A 62 26.02 -33.07 -20.34
N GLU A 63 26.47 -34.33 -20.34
CA GLU A 63 26.63 -35.11 -19.10
C GLU A 63 27.77 -34.54 -18.23
N VAL A 64 27.51 -34.35 -16.94
CA VAL A 64 28.52 -34.55 -15.89
C VAL A 64 27.94 -35.51 -14.86
N ARG A 65 28.57 -36.69 -14.73
CA ARG A 65 28.21 -37.68 -13.72
C ARG A 65 29.03 -37.45 -12.46
N ASN A 66 28.42 -37.61 -11.29
CA ASN A 66 29.14 -38.17 -10.15
C ASN A 66 28.19 -39.00 -9.27
N THR A 67 28.76 -39.87 -8.44
CA THR A 67 28.08 -41.10 -7.99
C THR A 67 27.60 -41.08 -6.54
N ALA A 68 26.54 -41.87 -6.30
CA ALA A 68 25.87 -42.07 -5.02
C ALA A 68 26.73 -42.61 -3.87
N SER A 69 26.19 -42.45 -2.66
CA SER A 69 26.29 -43.46 -1.59
C SER A 69 24.99 -43.46 -0.77
N ASP A 70 24.30 -44.60 -0.72
CA ASP A 70 23.04 -44.76 0.01
C ASP A 70 23.23 -44.84 1.53
N ALA A 71 22.22 -44.36 2.27
CA ALA A 71 21.87 -44.89 3.58
C ALA A 71 20.38 -44.65 3.80
N ALA A 72 19.57 -45.72 3.72
CA ALA A 72 18.18 -45.70 4.14
C ALA A 72 18.07 -46.23 5.56
N ASP A 73 17.16 -45.66 6.35
CA ASP A 73 16.40 -46.45 7.32
C ASP A 73 14.95 -45.95 7.32
N SER A 74 14.04 -46.81 7.78
CA SER A 74 12.60 -46.59 7.70
C SER A 74 11.92 -47.11 8.97
N ASP A 75 11.10 -46.27 9.61
CA ASP A 75 10.11 -46.76 10.56
C ASP A 75 8.79 -46.02 10.43
N THR A 76 7.70 -46.71 10.76
CA THR A 76 6.32 -46.29 10.56
C THR A 76 5.61 -46.20 11.91
N GLY A 77 5.28 -44.97 12.33
CA GLY A 77 4.73 -44.68 13.67
C GLY A 77 3.47 -43.82 13.65
N GLU A 78 2.38 -44.32 13.06
CA GLU A 78 1.03 -43.80 13.31
C GLU A 78 0.56 -44.24 14.72
N VAL A 79 0.01 -43.33 15.55
CA VAL A 79 -1.12 -43.58 16.49
C VAL A 79 -1.43 -42.38 17.42
N THR A 80 -2.69 -41.91 17.33
CA THR A 80 -3.54 -41.18 18.31
C THR A 80 -3.08 -39.91 19.04
N THR A 81 -3.96 -38.90 18.98
CA THR A 81 -4.20 -37.88 20.01
C THR A 81 -4.64 -38.49 21.35
N THR A 82 -4.41 -37.78 22.46
CA THR A 82 -5.15 -38.03 23.73
C THR A 82 -5.21 -36.74 24.55
N GLU A 83 -6.42 -36.27 24.88
CA GLU A 83 -6.65 -35.22 25.87
C GLU A 83 -6.36 -35.76 27.28
N TRP A 84 -5.72 -34.99 28.16
CA TRP A 84 -5.81 -35.21 29.61
C TRP A 84 -5.91 -33.89 30.37
N SER A 85 -6.75 -33.92 31.41
CA SER A 85 -7.16 -32.76 32.21
C SER A 85 -6.24 -32.48 33.40
N ASP A 86 -6.09 -31.20 33.71
CA ASP A 86 -6.05 -30.59 35.06
C ASP A 86 -5.52 -31.42 36.24
N THR A 87 -4.43 -30.95 36.88
CA THR A 87 -4.36 -30.90 38.35
C THR A 87 -3.30 -29.92 38.87
N ARG A 88 -3.70 -28.97 39.71
CA ARG A 88 -2.78 -28.23 40.60
C ARG A 88 -2.35 -29.08 41.80
N PRO A 89 -1.21 -28.74 42.42
CA PRO A 89 -1.13 -28.71 43.88
C PRO A 89 -0.59 -27.37 44.44
N ASP A 90 -1.11 -26.94 45.59
CA ASP A 90 -0.67 -25.74 46.32
C ASP A 90 0.61 -25.98 47.15
N GLY A 91 1.33 -24.92 47.55
CA GLY A 91 2.49 -25.04 48.46
C GLY A 91 3.23 -23.77 48.87
N ASN A 92 2.67 -23.01 49.82
CA ASN A 92 3.30 -22.10 50.80
C ASN A 92 4.63 -21.36 50.50
N GLU A 93 4.66 -20.05 50.79
CA GLU A 93 5.64 -19.45 51.74
C GLU A 93 5.03 -18.20 52.44
N PRO A 94 5.55 -17.74 53.61
CA PRO A 94 4.88 -16.77 54.49
C PRO A 94 5.48 -15.34 54.50
N GLU A 95 4.77 -14.43 55.17
CA GLU A 95 5.11 -13.01 55.37
C GLU A 95 6.41 -12.76 56.15
N LEU A 96 7.10 -11.66 55.83
CA LEU A 96 7.87 -10.86 56.79
C LEU A 96 7.63 -9.36 56.55
N ALA A 97 7.38 -8.61 57.62
CA ALA A 97 7.16 -7.16 57.59
C ALA A 97 8.45 -6.38 57.90
N ASN A 98 8.45 -5.09 57.58
CA ASN A 98 9.35 -4.12 58.22
C ASN A 98 8.65 -2.76 58.39
N ASP A 99 8.84 -2.17 59.57
CA ASP A 99 8.41 -0.84 59.98
C ASP A 99 9.68 -0.07 60.39
N THR A 100 9.80 1.20 60.00
CA THR A 100 10.53 2.22 60.80
C THR A 100 10.23 3.64 60.30
N THR A 101 10.42 4.63 61.18
CA THR A 101 9.87 5.99 61.05
C THR A 101 10.87 7.10 61.41
N GLU A 102 10.79 8.20 60.63
CA GLU A 102 10.97 9.63 60.99
C GLU A 102 12.30 10.21 61.53
N SER A 103 12.37 11.56 61.40
CA SER A 103 13.30 12.57 61.97
C SER A 103 14.71 12.71 61.34
N GLY A 104 15.27 13.92 61.19
CA GLY A 104 14.73 15.28 61.36
C GLY A 104 15.83 16.34 61.68
N GLY A 105 15.65 17.62 61.31
CA GLY A 105 16.50 18.73 61.77
C GLY A 105 16.60 19.98 60.85
N ASP A 106 16.40 21.17 61.41
CA ASP A 106 16.31 22.48 60.73
C ASP A 106 17.65 23.28 60.65
N ILE A 107 17.66 24.41 59.89
CA ILE A 107 17.85 25.79 60.43
C ILE A 107 17.88 26.90 59.33
N GLU A 108 17.00 27.88 59.51
CA GLU A 108 16.98 29.33 59.14
C GLU A 108 17.82 29.93 57.98
N GLN A 109 17.19 30.71 57.08
CA GLN A 109 17.10 32.20 57.19
C GLN A 109 16.16 32.84 56.12
N HIS A 110 15.79 34.12 56.32
CA HIS A 110 14.73 34.92 55.64
C HIS A 110 15.29 36.30 55.19
N PRO A 111 14.53 37.20 54.49
CA PRO A 111 13.43 37.02 53.50
C PRO A 111 13.51 37.98 52.28
N SER A 112 12.68 37.78 51.24
CA SER A 112 11.82 38.85 50.65
C SER A 112 10.95 38.38 49.46
N ASP A 113 9.65 38.68 49.53
CA ASP A 113 8.73 39.05 48.43
C ASP A 113 8.61 38.18 47.16
N VAL A 114 7.71 37.19 47.19
CA VAL A 114 6.94 36.73 45.99
C VAL A 114 5.48 36.53 46.40
N ALA A 115 4.53 36.83 45.51
CA ALA A 115 3.09 36.61 45.72
C ALA A 115 2.67 35.17 45.35
N ALA A 116 1.51 34.73 45.86
CA ALA A 116 1.08 33.34 45.76
C ALA A 116 0.85 32.85 44.31
N TYR A 117 1.41 31.69 44.02
CA TYR A 117 0.85 30.67 43.13
C TYR A 117 0.70 29.38 43.95
N ASP A 118 -0.29 28.57 43.62
CA ASP A 118 -0.73 27.39 44.38
C ASP A 118 -0.92 26.22 43.39
N SER A 119 -0.57 25.00 43.85
CA SER A 119 -0.76 23.64 43.29
C SER A 119 -0.98 23.40 41.77
N THR A 120 -0.41 22.37 41.15
CA THR A 120 0.48 21.26 41.60
C THR A 120 1.26 20.72 40.40
N ASP A 121 2.25 19.86 40.64
CA ASP A 121 2.95 19.12 39.59
C ASP A 121 2.01 18.10 38.90
N ASP A 122 2.05 18.07 37.56
CA ASP A 122 1.58 16.96 36.72
C ASP A 122 2.80 16.36 35.99
N VAL A 123 2.71 15.07 35.64
CA VAL A 123 3.79 14.34 34.96
C VAL A 123 3.57 14.39 33.44
N ASP A 124 4.63 14.69 32.69
CA ASP A 124 4.58 14.90 31.24
C ASP A 124 4.59 13.56 30.46
N ASP A 125 3.47 12.84 30.53
CA ASP A 125 3.22 11.62 29.76
C ASP A 125 2.90 11.97 28.28
N GLY A 126 3.96 12.34 27.55
CA GLY A 126 3.91 13.00 26.24
C GLY A 126 3.37 12.19 25.05
N PHE A 127 2.08 11.84 25.05
CA PHE A 127 1.34 11.44 23.84
C PHE A 127 0.43 12.58 23.35
N GLY A 128 1.02 13.50 22.59
CA GLY A 128 0.33 14.65 22.03
C GLY A 128 -0.61 14.29 20.87
N VAL A 129 -1.86 13.92 21.19
CA VAL A 129 -2.93 13.81 20.18
C VAL A 129 -3.17 15.18 19.56
N HIS A 130 -2.70 15.38 18.33
CA HIS A 130 -2.91 16.61 17.58
C HIS A 130 -4.33 16.67 17.00
N ASP A 131 -5.26 17.25 17.75
CA ASP A 131 -6.59 17.65 17.28
C ASP A 131 -6.47 18.62 16.08
N ARG A 132 -6.51 18.05 14.87
CA ARG A 132 -6.56 18.76 13.59
C ARG A 132 -7.98 18.72 13.06
N THR A 133 -8.83 19.64 13.51
CA THR A 133 -10.12 19.89 12.86
C THR A 133 -9.88 20.37 11.41
N PRO A 134 -10.47 19.73 10.38
CA PRO A 134 -10.20 20.05 8.97
C PRO A 134 -10.99 21.29 8.50
N ASP A 135 -10.78 22.45 9.15
CA ASP A 135 -11.54 23.69 8.88
C ASP A 135 -10.93 24.55 7.74
N SER A 136 -10.44 23.88 6.70
CA SER A 136 -10.21 24.45 5.38
C SER A 136 -10.33 23.37 4.32
N ALA A 137 -11.30 23.50 3.41
CA ALA A 137 -11.45 22.58 2.29
C ALA A 137 -10.25 22.72 1.33
N SER A 138 -9.28 21.79 1.42
CA SER A 138 -8.14 21.70 0.50
C SER A 138 -8.66 21.46 -0.92
N SER A 139 -8.46 22.43 -1.81
CA SER A 139 -8.88 22.29 -3.21
C SER A 139 -8.01 21.26 -3.92
N ILE A 140 -8.63 20.22 -4.49
CA ILE A 140 -7.95 19.23 -5.34
C ILE A 140 -7.11 19.96 -6.40
N ILE A 141 -5.79 19.73 -6.42
CA ILE A 141 -4.90 20.41 -7.36
C ILE A 141 -5.20 19.97 -8.79
N VAL A 142 -5.12 20.90 -9.74
CA VAL A 142 -5.26 20.62 -11.17
C VAL A 142 -3.90 20.74 -11.83
N PHE A 143 -3.48 19.70 -12.58
CA PHE A 143 -2.33 19.76 -13.48
C PHE A 143 -2.82 19.80 -14.93
N ASN A 144 -2.62 20.94 -15.58
CA ASN A 144 -2.92 21.18 -16.98
C ASN A 144 -1.69 20.84 -17.83
N ILE A 145 -1.65 19.65 -18.43
CA ILE A 145 -0.55 19.17 -19.26
C ILE A 145 -0.76 19.62 -20.72
N LEU A 146 0.23 20.28 -21.32
CA LEU A 146 0.28 20.57 -22.75
C LEU A 146 1.45 19.80 -23.40
N ALA A 147 1.12 18.86 -24.30
CA ALA A 147 2.07 17.95 -24.91
C ALA A 147 1.68 17.57 -26.35
N PRO A 148 2.63 17.33 -27.28
CA PRO A 148 2.31 16.91 -28.64
C PRO A 148 1.52 15.60 -28.66
N GLN A 149 0.33 15.60 -29.25
CA GLN A 149 -0.56 14.43 -29.22
C GLN A 149 0.09 13.17 -29.80
N ALA A 150 0.91 13.30 -30.85
CA ALA A 150 1.62 12.17 -31.44
C ALA A 150 2.66 11.52 -30.50
N ASP A 151 3.16 12.27 -29.51
CA ASP A 151 4.11 11.78 -28.51
C ASP A 151 3.42 11.16 -27.30
N LEU A 152 2.27 11.71 -26.88
CA LEU A 152 1.34 11.05 -25.96
C LEU A 152 0.84 9.71 -26.55
N ASP A 153 0.43 9.72 -27.82
CA ASP A 153 0.00 8.51 -28.53
C ASP A 153 1.15 7.49 -28.61
N ARG A 154 2.39 7.93 -28.87
CA ARG A 154 3.59 7.08 -28.87
C ARG A 154 3.82 6.44 -27.50
N MET A 155 3.75 7.22 -26.42
CA MET A 155 3.88 6.75 -25.04
C MET A 155 2.77 5.74 -24.67
N HIS A 156 1.50 6.10 -24.90
CA HIS A 156 0.35 5.30 -24.48
C HIS A 156 0.21 3.98 -25.26
N ASN A 157 0.68 3.92 -26.51
CA ASN A 157 0.72 2.70 -27.31
C ASN A 157 1.98 1.83 -27.09
N ALA A 158 2.98 2.33 -26.36
CA ALA A 158 4.19 1.58 -26.01
C ALA A 158 4.37 1.42 -24.47
N PRO A 159 3.37 0.90 -23.72
CA PRO A 159 3.33 0.94 -22.25
C PRO A 159 4.39 0.12 -21.50
N ARG A 160 5.33 -0.53 -22.21
CA ARG A 160 6.50 -1.23 -21.65
C ARG A 160 7.83 -0.62 -22.09
N GLN A 161 7.80 0.56 -22.69
CA GLN A 161 8.98 1.36 -23.00
C GLN A 161 8.98 2.57 -22.08
N ASP A 162 10.13 2.82 -21.44
CA ASP A 162 10.36 4.01 -20.65
C ASP A 162 10.60 5.16 -21.63
N ILE A 163 9.53 5.91 -21.86
CA ILE A 163 9.46 7.02 -22.82
C ILE A 163 9.28 8.28 -22.00
N GLU A 164 10.19 9.21 -22.23
CA GLU A 164 10.36 10.45 -21.49
C GLU A 164 9.94 11.59 -22.43
N LEU A 165 9.09 12.49 -21.96
CA LEU A 165 8.58 13.64 -22.72
C LEU A 165 8.78 14.90 -21.90
N SER A 166 9.51 15.91 -22.40
CA SER A 166 9.39 17.25 -21.85
C SER A 166 8.02 17.81 -22.25
N VAL A 167 7.29 18.34 -21.27
CA VAL A 167 5.94 18.88 -21.42
C VAL A 167 5.82 20.20 -20.67
N LEU A 168 4.82 21.01 -21.03
CA LEU A 168 4.45 22.18 -20.23
C LEU A 168 3.37 21.76 -19.24
N VAL A 169 3.52 22.13 -17.97
CA VAL A 169 2.53 21.88 -16.92
C VAL A 169 2.13 23.21 -16.29
N GLU A 170 0.85 23.54 -16.30
CA GLU A 170 0.28 24.60 -15.46
C GLU A 170 -0.36 23.97 -14.22
N ALA A 171 0.08 24.40 -13.03
CA ALA A 171 -0.40 23.92 -11.73
C ALA A 171 -0.16 24.99 -10.64
N ASN A 172 -1.05 25.05 -9.64
CA ASN A 172 -1.07 26.07 -8.59
C ASN A 172 -0.92 27.54 -9.09
N GLY A 173 -1.37 27.82 -10.32
CA GLY A 173 -1.26 29.15 -10.96
C GLY A 173 0.12 29.52 -11.52
N HIS A 174 1.10 28.61 -11.48
CA HIS A 174 2.40 28.72 -12.16
C HIS A 174 2.44 27.88 -13.45
N THR A 175 3.45 28.09 -14.30
CA THR A 175 3.58 27.38 -15.59
C THR A 175 5.00 26.85 -15.79
N TYR A 176 5.22 25.66 -15.27
CA TYR A 176 6.47 24.90 -15.35
C TYR A 176 6.80 24.54 -16.80
N GLN A 177 8.03 24.78 -17.22
CA GLN A 177 8.55 24.41 -18.55
C GLN A 177 9.35 23.10 -18.47
N ASP A 178 9.42 22.36 -19.59
CA ASP A 178 10.27 21.19 -19.79
C ASP A 178 10.15 20.06 -18.73
N VAL A 179 9.07 20.04 -17.94
CA VAL A 179 8.74 19.00 -16.94
C VAL A 179 8.76 17.63 -17.61
N GLU A 180 9.43 16.65 -17.00
CA GLU A 180 9.54 15.33 -17.57
C GLU A 180 8.33 14.46 -17.19
N LEU A 181 7.53 14.12 -18.20
CA LEU A 181 6.42 13.17 -18.09
C LEU A 181 6.88 11.76 -18.48
N GLN A 182 6.69 10.80 -17.56
CA GLN A 182 6.81 9.36 -17.83
C GLN A 182 5.58 8.57 -17.36
N LEU A 183 5.42 7.34 -17.88
CA LEU A 183 4.44 6.37 -17.36
C LEU A 183 4.94 5.70 -16.06
N HIS A 184 4.08 5.59 -15.05
CA HIS A 184 4.43 5.01 -13.75
C HIS A 184 3.88 3.58 -13.54
N GLY A 185 4.60 2.79 -12.74
CA GLY A 185 4.17 1.48 -12.25
C GLY A 185 4.50 0.30 -13.17
N GLY A 186 3.97 -0.88 -12.84
CA GLY A 186 4.09 -2.10 -13.65
C GLY A 186 2.83 -2.36 -14.48
N TYR A 187 1.91 -3.15 -13.93
CA TYR A 187 0.61 -3.44 -14.56
C TYR A 187 -0.20 -2.17 -14.88
N ALA A 188 -0.10 -1.14 -14.03
CA ALA A 188 -0.75 0.17 -14.16
C ALA A 188 -0.42 0.94 -15.46
N ARG A 189 0.64 0.56 -16.20
CA ARG A 189 0.95 1.12 -17.53
C ARG A 189 0.09 0.50 -18.64
N THR A 190 -0.46 -0.69 -18.43
CA THR A 190 -1.16 -1.48 -19.46
C THR A 190 -2.68 -1.32 -19.48
N VAL A 191 -3.27 -0.82 -18.40
CA VAL A 191 -4.69 -0.47 -18.29
C VAL A 191 -5.04 0.78 -19.12
N ALA A 192 -6.33 1.11 -19.29
CA ALA A 192 -6.76 2.18 -20.19
C ALA A 192 -6.26 3.57 -19.74
N LYS A 193 -6.68 3.99 -18.54
CA LYS A 193 -6.18 5.16 -17.80
C LYS A 193 -4.77 4.89 -17.30
N LYS A 194 -3.79 5.68 -17.72
CA LYS A 194 -2.36 5.45 -17.39
C LYS A 194 -2.00 6.12 -16.08
N SER A 195 -1.17 5.49 -15.26
CA SER A 195 -0.49 6.20 -14.16
C SER A 195 0.73 6.94 -14.68
N TYR A 196 1.07 8.08 -14.08
CA TYR A 196 2.15 8.96 -14.53
C TYR A 196 3.12 9.30 -13.40
N ARG A 197 4.32 9.78 -13.77
CA ARG A 197 5.13 10.64 -12.90
C ARG A 197 5.49 11.93 -13.63
N PHE A 198 5.65 13.00 -12.85
CA PHE A 198 6.34 14.22 -13.25
C PHE A 198 7.65 14.32 -12.47
N ASP A 199 8.74 14.62 -13.15
CA ASP A 199 9.98 15.10 -12.55
C ASP A 199 10.17 16.57 -13.00
N PHE A 200 10.27 17.50 -12.04
CA PHE A 200 10.43 18.94 -12.27
C PHE A 200 11.92 19.33 -12.31
N ASP A 201 12.25 20.51 -12.84
CA ASP A 201 13.63 21.01 -12.90
C ASP A 201 14.09 21.55 -11.52
N ASP A 202 15.37 21.34 -11.17
CA ASP A 202 15.96 21.82 -9.91
C ASP A 202 15.84 23.36 -9.73
N ASP A 203 15.79 24.14 -10.83
CA ASP A 203 15.63 25.60 -10.81
C ASP A 203 14.13 26.06 -10.85
N ASP A 204 13.14 25.16 -11.02
CA ASP A 204 11.70 25.47 -11.12
C ASP A 204 10.82 24.36 -10.49
N LEU A 205 11.09 24.03 -9.22
CA LEU A 205 10.38 23.01 -8.44
C LEU A 205 8.89 23.35 -8.23
N LEU A 206 8.02 22.33 -8.18
CA LEU A 206 6.61 22.52 -7.87
C LEU A 206 6.42 23.03 -6.43
N ILE A 207 5.78 24.19 -6.27
CA ILE A 207 5.35 24.70 -4.96
C ILE A 207 3.85 24.46 -4.80
N ALA A 208 3.47 23.54 -3.90
CA ALA A 208 2.07 23.20 -3.62
C ALA A 208 1.90 22.51 -2.27
N ASP A 209 0.71 22.63 -1.68
CA ASP A 209 0.23 21.67 -0.68
C ASP A 209 -0.47 20.51 -1.43
N LEU A 210 0.16 19.32 -1.39
CA LEU A 210 -0.34 18.11 -2.04
C LEU A 210 -1.03 17.13 -1.07
N PHE A 211 -0.94 17.37 0.24
CA PHE A 211 -1.21 16.35 1.26
C PHE A 211 -1.99 16.86 2.49
N GLY A 212 -2.27 18.16 2.59
CA GLY A 212 -3.06 18.78 3.65
C GLY A 212 -2.26 19.18 4.90
N ASP A 213 -0.93 19.28 4.80
CA ASP A 213 -0.03 19.64 5.89
C ASP A 213 0.91 20.83 5.61
N GLY A 214 0.82 21.45 4.43
CA GLY A 214 1.51 22.72 4.10
C GLY A 214 2.05 22.78 2.66
N GLU A 215 2.42 23.97 2.19
CA GLU A 215 3.10 24.13 0.90
C GLU A 215 4.56 23.64 0.98
N GLU A 216 4.95 22.73 0.08
CA GLU A 216 6.29 22.16 -0.03
C GLU A 216 6.92 22.44 -1.40
N GLU A 217 8.26 22.38 -1.48
CA GLU A 217 9.03 22.38 -2.73
C GLU A 217 9.23 20.93 -3.21
N ILE A 218 8.69 20.58 -4.38
CA ILE A 218 8.50 19.18 -4.81
C ILE A 218 9.24 18.91 -6.13
N GLU A 219 10.32 18.13 -6.06
CA GLU A 219 11.11 17.64 -7.21
C GLU A 219 10.30 16.67 -8.10
N ARG A 220 9.43 15.84 -7.50
CA ARG A 220 8.73 14.75 -8.20
C ARG A 220 7.33 14.48 -7.68
N VAL A 221 6.42 14.22 -8.61
CA VAL A 221 5.02 13.86 -8.33
C VAL A 221 4.69 12.50 -8.93
N VAL A 222 4.10 11.60 -8.13
CA VAL A 222 3.58 10.31 -8.61
C VAL A 222 2.05 10.35 -8.62
N LEU A 223 1.48 10.04 -9.78
CA LEU A 223 0.03 10.09 -10.05
C LEU A 223 -0.47 8.68 -10.39
N GLN A 224 -1.07 8.00 -9.42
CA GLN A 224 -1.74 6.73 -9.66
C GLN A 224 -3.13 6.95 -10.24
N ALA A 225 -3.45 6.16 -11.27
CA ALA A 225 -4.75 6.15 -11.95
C ALA A 225 -5.88 5.49 -11.14
N SER A 226 -5.53 4.76 -10.07
CA SER A 226 -6.40 3.92 -9.23
C SER A 226 -7.34 3.00 -10.02
N TRP A 227 -6.90 2.49 -11.18
CA TRP A 227 -7.79 1.79 -12.14
C TRP A 227 -8.49 0.54 -11.58
N ILE A 228 -7.89 -0.11 -10.56
CA ILE A 228 -8.47 -1.28 -9.89
C ILE A 228 -9.31 -0.91 -8.65
N ASP A 229 -9.17 0.31 -8.13
CA ASP A 229 -9.86 0.81 -6.94
C ASP A 229 -10.84 1.95 -7.31
N PRO A 230 -12.13 1.63 -7.58
CA PRO A 230 -13.09 2.61 -8.06
C PRO A 230 -13.44 3.71 -7.04
N THR A 231 -13.07 3.58 -5.75
CA THR A 231 -13.26 4.65 -4.76
C THR A 231 -12.06 5.58 -4.64
N PHE A 232 -10.88 5.19 -5.13
CA PHE A 232 -9.59 5.87 -4.89
C PHE A 232 -9.15 5.91 -3.41
N LEU A 233 -9.87 5.27 -2.48
CA LEU A 233 -9.64 5.39 -1.04
C LEU A 233 -8.90 4.20 -0.41
N ARG A 234 -8.75 3.05 -1.08
CA ARG A 234 -8.24 1.81 -0.45
C ARG A 234 -6.78 1.93 0.01
N ASN A 235 -5.93 2.42 -0.87
CA ASN A 235 -4.52 2.64 -0.61
C ASN A 235 -4.28 3.80 0.40
N PRO A 236 -4.93 4.98 0.25
CA PRO A 236 -4.95 6.05 1.26
C PRO A 236 -5.40 5.60 2.65
N LEU A 237 -6.48 4.81 2.77
CA LEU A 237 -6.97 4.28 4.04
C LEU A 237 -5.91 3.42 4.74
N THR A 238 -5.31 2.47 4.02
CA THR A 238 -4.25 1.61 4.58
C THR A 238 -3.04 2.43 5.05
N PHE A 239 -2.64 3.47 4.31
CA PHE A 239 -1.51 4.31 4.71
C PHE A 239 -1.84 5.30 5.85
N HIS A 240 -3.07 5.80 5.93
CA HIS A 240 -3.54 6.61 7.06
C HIS A 240 -3.54 5.78 8.34
N LEU A 241 -4.17 4.62 8.36
CA LEU A 241 -4.25 3.75 9.54
C LEU A 241 -2.85 3.31 10.04
N ILE A 242 -1.87 3.10 9.14
CA ILE A 242 -0.48 2.86 9.53
C ILE A 242 0.13 4.07 10.24
N ARG A 243 -0.13 5.30 9.78
CA ARG A 243 0.36 6.53 10.42
C ARG A 243 -0.30 6.81 11.77
N GLU A 244 -1.61 6.59 11.91
CA GLU A 244 -2.29 6.79 13.21
C GLU A 244 -1.75 5.83 14.28
N MET A 245 -1.35 4.62 13.89
CA MET A 245 -0.62 3.68 14.77
C MET A 245 0.87 4.00 14.96
N GLY A 246 1.36 5.15 14.48
CA GLY A 246 2.75 5.62 14.61
C GLY A 246 3.75 4.99 13.63
N GLY A 247 3.28 4.26 12.62
CA GLY A 247 4.11 3.56 11.64
C GLY A 247 4.43 4.38 10.38
N LEU A 248 5.46 3.94 9.65
CA LEU A 248 5.92 4.63 8.44
C LEU A 248 5.09 4.22 7.20
N ALA A 249 4.35 5.19 6.64
CA ALA A 249 3.67 5.08 5.35
C ALA A 249 3.69 6.43 4.60
N PRO A 250 3.62 6.44 3.25
CA PRO A 250 3.65 7.68 2.45
C PRO A 250 2.33 8.46 2.55
N ARG A 251 2.41 9.79 2.62
CA ARG A 251 1.25 10.69 2.49
C ARG A 251 0.54 10.46 1.15
N THR A 252 -0.75 10.76 1.11
CA THR A 252 -1.61 10.58 -0.06
C THR A 252 -2.55 11.77 -0.21
N GLY A 253 -2.83 12.16 -1.45
CA GLY A 253 -3.75 13.23 -1.78
C GLY A 253 -4.43 12.97 -3.12
N PHE A 254 -5.06 14.00 -3.70
CA PHE A 254 -5.79 13.89 -4.96
C PHE A 254 -5.44 15.02 -5.92
N ALA A 255 -5.46 14.70 -7.21
CA ALA A 255 -5.25 15.65 -8.30
C ALA A 255 -6.21 15.40 -9.46
N ILE A 256 -6.60 16.46 -10.17
CA ILE A 256 -7.25 16.37 -11.48
C ILE A 256 -6.17 16.53 -12.55
N ILE A 257 -6.19 15.66 -13.56
CA ILE A 257 -5.36 15.81 -14.77
C ILE A 257 -6.23 16.32 -15.92
N GLU A 258 -5.79 17.41 -16.55
CA GLU A 258 -6.24 17.79 -17.89
C GLU A 258 -5.08 17.64 -18.89
N ILE A 259 -5.34 17.08 -20.07
CA ILE A 259 -4.36 16.91 -21.15
C ILE A 259 -4.85 17.67 -22.37
N ASN A 260 -4.01 18.58 -22.88
CA ASN A 260 -4.30 19.45 -24.02
C ASN A 260 -5.64 20.22 -23.88
N GLY A 261 -5.97 20.63 -22.66
CA GLY A 261 -7.21 21.35 -22.32
C GLY A 261 -8.47 20.48 -22.35
N GLN A 262 -8.33 19.17 -22.12
CA GLN A 262 -9.43 18.23 -21.93
C GLN A 262 -9.21 17.44 -20.63
N TYR A 263 -10.24 17.32 -19.81
CA TYR A 263 -10.23 16.45 -18.63
C TYR A 263 -9.82 15.01 -18.99
N HIS A 264 -8.94 14.44 -18.16
CA HIS A 264 -8.40 13.10 -18.33
C HIS A 264 -8.66 12.18 -17.12
N GLY A 265 -8.96 12.76 -15.95
CA GLY A 265 -9.42 12.00 -14.80
C GLY A 265 -9.05 12.60 -13.44
N LEU A 266 -9.61 11.99 -12.40
CA LEU A 266 -9.14 12.07 -11.02
C LEU A 266 -7.93 11.14 -10.86
N TYR A 267 -6.94 11.55 -10.07
CA TYR A 267 -5.72 10.79 -9.80
C TYR A 267 -5.38 10.84 -8.32
N GLN A 268 -4.82 9.76 -7.81
CA GLN A 268 -4.28 9.68 -6.46
C GLN A 268 -2.82 10.13 -6.47
N LEU A 269 -2.51 11.16 -5.70
CA LEU A 269 -1.15 11.56 -5.38
C LEU A 269 -0.60 10.62 -4.30
N ILE A 270 0.62 10.14 -4.48
CA ILE A 270 1.33 9.37 -3.46
C ILE A 270 2.71 10.00 -3.25
N GLU A 271 3.05 10.25 -1.99
CA GLU A 271 4.37 10.69 -1.60
C GLU A 271 5.44 9.66 -1.99
N ARG A 272 6.49 10.14 -2.69
CA ARG A 272 7.59 9.30 -3.13
C ARG A 272 8.50 8.99 -1.94
N ILE A 273 8.65 7.70 -1.61
CA ILE A 273 9.58 7.24 -0.56
C ILE A 273 11.01 7.32 -1.10
N ASP A 274 11.69 8.42 -0.78
CA ASP A 274 13.12 8.65 -1.00
C ASP A 274 13.71 9.55 0.10
N ARG A 275 14.90 10.12 -0.14
CA ARG A 275 15.63 11.01 0.78
C ARG A 275 14.81 12.18 1.36
N HIS A 276 13.78 12.68 0.66
CA HIS A 276 12.91 13.76 1.16
C HIS A 276 11.83 13.21 2.09
N TYR A 277 11.29 12.02 1.80
CA TYR A 277 10.46 11.27 2.74
C TYR A 277 11.23 10.95 4.03
N LEU A 278 12.46 10.49 3.92
CA LEU A 278 13.31 10.19 5.09
C LEU A 278 13.47 11.44 5.98
N GLU A 279 13.91 12.55 5.38
CA GLU A 279 14.10 13.83 6.08
C GLU A 279 12.81 14.35 6.76
N ARG A 280 11.65 14.27 6.08
CA ARG A 280 10.35 14.68 6.65
C ARG A 280 9.91 13.82 7.84
N ASN A 281 10.28 12.54 7.88
CA ASN A 281 9.96 11.63 9.00
C ASN A 281 11.08 11.56 10.06
N GLY A 282 12.08 12.46 10.00
CA GLY A 282 13.14 12.56 11.00
C GLY A 282 14.23 11.49 10.89
N LEU A 283 14.38 10.85 9.74
CA LEU A 283 15.37 9.80 9.44
C LEU A 283 16.57 10.38 8.67
N ASP A 284 17.77 9.80 8.78
CA ASP A 284 18.87 10.24 7.91
C ASP A 284 18.54 10.00 6.43
N ARG A 285 18.50 11.09 5.67
CA ARG A 285 18.34 11.16 4.22
C ARG A 285 19.44 10.43 3.43
N ASN A 286 20.52 10.02 4.09
CA ASN A 286 21.64 9.25 3.53
C ASN A 286 21.68 7.79 4.00
N GLY A 287 20.70 7.32 4.78
CA GLY A 287 20.55 5.90 5.14
C GLY A 287 20.25 5.00 3.93
N ASN A 288 20.40 3.69 4.12
CA ASN A 288 20.08 2.71 3.09
C ASN A 288 18.55 2.56 2.97
N LEU A 289 18.02 2.56 1.73
CA LEU A 289 16.61 2.32 1.45
C LEU A 289 16.44 1.25 0.37
N TYR A 290 15.76 0.16 0.71
CA TYR A 290 15.52 -1.00 -0.16
C TYR A 290 14.03 -1.18 -0.45
N LYS A 291 13.64 -1.29 -1.73
CA LYS A 291 12.26 -1.60 -2.15
C LYS A 291 12.08 -3.10 -2.37
N ALA A 292 11.07 -3.71 -1.73
CA ALA A 292 10.67 -5.08 -2.00
C ALA A 292 9.88 -5.17 -3.34
N VAL A 293 10.57 -5.57 -4.42
CA VAL A 293 10.03 -5.56 -5.80
C VAL A 293 9.47 -6.89 -6.27
N ASN A 294 9.83 -8.02 -5.66
CA ASN A 294 9.23 -9.32 -5.95
C ASN A 294 9.33 -10.29 -4.76
N HIS A 295 8.54 -11.38 -4.82
CA HIS A 295 8.34 -12.38 -3.77
C HIS A 295 9.61 -13.07 -3.20
N LEU A 296 10.82 -12.79 -3.70
CA LEU A 296 12.07 -13.18 -3.06
C LEU A 296 12.38 -12.33 -1.80
N ALA A 297 11.76 -11.16 -1.65
CA ALA A 297 11.75 -10.34 -0.43
C ALA A 297 10.81 -10.91 0.65
N ASN A 298 10.99 -12.19 0.99
CA ASN A 298 10.11 -12.99 1.85
C ASN A 298 10.66 -13.24 3.27
N TRP A 299 11.51 -12.33 3.78
CA TRP A 299 12.03 -12.33 5.16
C TRP A 299 12.85 -13.57 5.58
N GLY A 300 13.35 -14.35 4.62
CA GLY A 300 14.38 -15.36 4.85
C GLY A 300 15.69 -15.04 4.11
N ASN A 301 16.76 -15.75 4.46
CA ASN A 301 18.06 -15.63 3.82
C ASN A 301 18.06 -16.28 2.40
N PRO A 302 18.33 -15.52 1.31
CA PRO A 302 18.48 -16.04 -0.04
C PRO A 302 19.92 -16.54 -0.34
N ILE A 303 20.16 -17.07 -1.54
CA ILE A 303 21.52 -17.36 -2.04
C ILE A 303 22.12 -16.15 -2.80
N ASP A 304 21.26 -15.28 -3.31
CA ASP A 304 21.61 -14.06 -4.04
C ASP A 304 21.26 -12.84 -3.19
N HIS A 305 22.27 -12.03 -2.91
CA HIS A 305 22.26 -10.92 -1.97
C HIS A 305 21.08 -9.95 -2.20
N MET A 306 20.91 -9.43 -3.42
CA MET A 306 19.82 -8.49 -3.72
C MET A 306 18.49 -9.18 -4.09
N ALA A 307 18.35 -10.50 -3.90
CA ALA A 307 17.17 -11.24 -4.38
C ALA A 307 15.85 -10.67 -3.84
N GLY A 308 15.06 -10.04 -4.70
CA GLY A 308 13.75 -9.45 -4.36
C GLY A 308 13.77 -7.97 -3.98
N PHE A 309 14.96 -7.36 -3.85
CA PHE A 309 15.11 -5.96 -3.47
C PHE A 309 15.79 -5.13 -4.57
N GLU A 310 15.46 -3.84 -4.60
CA GLU A 310 16.22 -2.81 -5.30
C GLU A 310 16.55 -1.69 -4.32
N GLN A 311 17.81 -1.26 -4.24
CA GLN A 311 18.18 -0.05 -3.49
C GLN A 311 17.62 1.19 -4.21
N LYS A 312 17.26 2.23 -3.45
CA LYS A 312 16.57 3.46 -3.93
C LYS A 312 17.04 4.78 -3.32
N VAL A 313 17.79 4.70 -2.22
CA VAL A 313 18.64 5.76 -1.68
C VAL A 313 19.97 5.09 -1.37
N ASN A 314 21.07 5.84 -1.52
CA ASN A 314 22.42 5.37 -1.20
C ASN A 314 22.97 4.27 -2.12
N GLU A 315 22.56 4.22 -3.39
CA GLU A 315 22.85 3.13 -4.36
C GLU A 315 24.34 2.83 -4.64
N ASP A 316 25.28 3.69 -4.23
CA ASP A 316 26.73 3.46 -4.30
C ASP A 316 27.31 2.76 -3.05
N ASN A 317 26.55 2.65 -1.95
CA ASN A 317 27.03 2.13 -0.66
C ASN A 317 26.83 0.60 -0.54
N PRO A 318 27.66 -0.08 0.29
CA PRO A 318 27.50 -1.51 0.54
C PRO A 318 26.12 -1.87 1.11
N THR A 319 25.68 -3.08 0.79
CA THR A 319 24.37 -3.64 1.14
C THR A 319 24.47 -4.85 2.09
N ASP A 320 25.67 -5.08 2.65
CA ASP A 320 25.99 -6.15 3.62
C ASP A 320 25.11 -6.12 4.89
N ASP A 321 24.52 -4.97 5.19
CA ASP A 321 23.51 -4.75 6.24
C ASP A 321 22.21 -5.53 5.99
N LEU A 322 21.73 -5.56 4.75
CA LEU A 322 20.54 -6.31 4.35
C LEU A 322 20.77 -7.83 4.45
N ASP A 323 21.96 -8.31 4.11
CA ASP A 323 22.36 -9.71 4.32
C ASP A 323 22.48 -10.06 5.81
N ASN A 324 23.07 -9.17 6.62
CA ASN A 324 23.16 -9.35 8.07
C ASN A 324 21.77 -9.46 8.72
N LEU A 325 20.86 -8.53 8.40
CA LEU A 325 19.45 -8.61 8.82
C LEU A 325 18.86 -9.99 8.46
N ARG A 326 18.95 -10.39 7.19
CA ARG A 326 18.34 -11.63 6.68
C ARG A 326 18.88 -12.88 7.32
N GLU A 327 20.19 -12.97 7.56
CA GLU A 327 20.76 -14.11 8.27
C GLU A 327 20.33 -14.11 9.74
N VAL A 328 20.29 -12.96 10.42
CA VAL A 328 19.78 -12.86 11.80
C VAL A 328 18.31 -13.31 11.89
N LEU A 329 17.42 -12.79 11.04
CA LEU A 329 15.99 -13.14 11.06
C LEU A 329 15.73 -14.62 10.71
N ALA A 330 16.58 -15.23 9.87
CA ALA A 330 16.45 -16.63 9.46
C ALA A 330 17.09 -17.64 10.43
N SER A 331 18.26 -17.32 10.98
CA SER A 331 19.10 -18.24 11.77
C SER A 331 18.82 -18.22 13.28
N THR A 332 18.46 -17.07 13.86
CA THR A 332 18.27 -16.91 15.31
C THR A 332 17.25 -17.92 15.84
N PRO A 333 17.57 -18.73 16.88
CA PRO A 333 16.63 -19.69 17.46
C PRO A 333 15.32 -19.04 17.91
N ALA A 334 14.19 -19.70 17.69
CA ALA A 334 12.85 -19.17 18.02
C ALA A 334 12.52 -19.31 19.52
N ASP A 335 13.29 -18.60 20.34
CA ASP A 335 13.05 -18.39 21.78
C ASP A 335 13.28 -16.91 22.15
N PHE A 336 12.64 -16.46 23.22
CA PHE A 336 12.64 -15.04 23.61
C PHE A 336 14.04 -14.49 23.88
N ALA A 337 14.92 -15.24 24.56
CA ALA A 337 16.26 -14.76 24.90
C ALA A 337 17.16 -14.64 23.66
N SER A 338 17.03 -15.58 22.71
CA SER A 338 17.73 -15.51 21.42
C SER A 338 17.24 -14.34 20.55
N PHE A 339 15.93 -14.12 20.45
CA PHE A 339 15.37 -13.00 19.67
C PHE A 339 15.68 -11.64 20.31
N GLN A 340 15.56 -11.49 21.62
CA GLN A 340 15.94 -10.26 22.32
C GLN A 340 17.42 -9.91 22.15
N ALA A 341 18.31 -10.92 22.17
CA ALA A 341 19.75 -10.69 22.04
C ALA A 341 20.23 -10.44 20.61
N ALA A 342 19.47 -10.82 19.58
CA ALA A 342 19.93 -10.79 18.18
C ALA A 342 19.00 -10.05 17.22
N VAL A 343 17.67 -10.15 17.37
CA VAL A 343 16.67 -9.57 16.45
C VAL A 343 16.26 -8.15 16.85
N GLU A 344 15.96 -7.90 18.14
CA GLU A 344 15.61 -6.56 18.64
C GLU A 344 16.66 -5.46 18.32
N PRO A 345 17.98 -5.75 18.31
CA PRO A 345 18.99 -4.76 17.92
C PRO A 345 19.05 -4.43 16.42
N VAL A 346 18.52 -5.29 15.52
CA VAL A 346 18.65 -5.09 14.06
C VAL A 346 17.33 -4.79 13.35
N LEU A 347 16.18 -4.99 13.99
CA LEU A 347 14.85 -4.77 13.42
C LEU A 347 13.95 -4.06 14.43
N SER A 348 13.33 -2.96 14.01
CA SER A 348 12.26 -2.31 14.76
C SER A 348 11.01 -3.21 14.74
N LEU A 349 10.89 -4.04 15.78
CA LEU A 349 9.72 -4.89 15.97
C LEU A 349 8.44 -4.05 16.11
N ASP A 350 8.52 -2.85 16.68
CA ASP A 350 7.37 -1.95 16.80
C ASP A 350 6.85 -1.49 15.43
N ASP A 351 7.71 -1.02 14.52
CA ASP A 351 7.30 -0.69 13.15
C ASP A 351 6.78 -1.92 12.39
N PHE A 352 7.47 -3.06 12.53
CA PHE A 352 7.09 -4.31 11.89
C PHE A 352 5.70 -4.78 12.32
N MET A 353 5.40 -4.71 13.62
CA MET A 353 4.10 -5.04 14.18
C MET A 353 3.04 -4.01 13.78
N THR A 354 3.35 -2.70 13.75
CA THR A 354 2.42 -1.66 13.26
C THR A 354 1.96 -1.95 11.83
N TRP A 355 2.94 -2.09 10.93
CA TRP A 355 2.68 -2.38 9.52
C TRP A 355 1.90 -3.68 9.35
N GLN A 356 2.25 -4.72 10.13
CA GLN A 356 1.60 -6.02 10.00
C GLN A 356 0.14 -5.99 10.45
N ILE A 357 -0.18 -5.36 11.59
CA ILE A 357 -1.55 -5.21 12.10
C ILE A 357 -2.48 -4.62 11.03
N VAL A 358 -2.07 -3.52 10.41
CA VAL A 358 -2.91 -2.84 9.42
C VAL A 358 -2.95 -3.59 8.09
N GLN A 359 -1.85 -4.19 7.63
CA GLN A 359 -1.84 -4.99 6.41
C GLN A 359 -2.66 -6.29 6.55
N THR A 360 -2.71 -6.92 7.73
CA THR A 360 -3.63 -8.03 8.00
C THR A 360 -5.07 -7.55 8.13
N LEU A 361 -5.33 -6.37 8.72
CA LEU A 361 -6.68 -5.81 8.77
C LEU A 361 -7.21 -5.52 7.36
N ALA A 362 -6.39 -4.91 6.50
CA ALA A 362 -6.68 -4.60 5.10
C ALA A 362 -6.86 -5.83 4.18
N ASP A 363 -6.56 -7.04 4.68
CA ASP A 363 -6.46 -8.29 3.91
C ASP A 363 -5.49 -8.15 2.71
N ASN A 364 -4.37 -7.44 2.91
CA ASN A 364 -3.35 -7.24 1.87
C ASN A 364 -2.56 -8.54 1.64
N ARG A 365 -2.73 -9.15 0.47
CA ARG A 365 -2.24 -10.51 0.18
C ARG A 365 -0.85 -10.54 -0.47
N ASP A 366 -0.29 -9.39 -0.85
CA ASP A 366 1.02 -9.26 -1.52
C ASP A 366 2.11 -8.69 -0.58
N ALA A 367 1.70 -7.82 0.36
CA ALA A 367 2.56 -7.08 1.31
C ALA A 367 3.64 -7.90 2.01
N PHE A 368 3.38 -9.15 2.37
CA PHE A 368 4.33 -9.94 3.16
C PHE A 368 5.55 -10.41 2.38
N THR A 369 5.56 -10.26 1.04
CA THR A 369 6.72 -10.67 0.20
C THR A 369 7.12 -9.65 -0.87
N LYS A 370 6.42 -8.51 -0.94
CA LYS A 370 6.53 -7.42 -1.93
C LYS A 370 5.82 -6.19 -1.32
N ASN A 371 5.87 -5.01 -1.93
CA ASN A 371 5.05 -3.84 -1.49
C ASN A 371 5.40 -3.31 -0.08
N TYR A 372 6.69 -3.28 0.23
CA TYR A 372 7.23 -2.52 1.35
C TYR A 372 8.61 -1.97 0.99
N TYR A 373 9.12 -1.06 1.80
CA TYR A 373 10.54 -0.72 1.82
C TYR A 373 11.14 -1.07 3.18
N LEU A 374 12.45 -1.30 3.20
CA LEU A 374 13.27 -1.37 4.40
C LEU A 374 14.21 -0.16 4.40
N TYR A 375 14.19 0.59 5.49
CA TYR A 375 15.12 1.68 5.78
C TYR A 375 16.11 1.24 6.87
N HIS A 376 17.35 1.74 6.82
CA HIS A 376 18.39 1.51 7.82
C HIS A 376 19.32 2.74 7.91
N ASP A 377 19.51 3.27 9.13
CA ASP A 377 20.29 4.48 9.36
C ASP A 377 21.78 4.13 9.54
N LEU A 378 22.60 4.39 8.51
CA LEU A 378 24.04 4.12 8.55
C LEU A 378 24.84 5.14 9.38
N SER A 379 24.18 6.13 10.01
CA SER A 379 24.80 7.15 10.84
C SER A 379 24.69 6.89 12.35
N ALA A 380 23.81 5.96 12.75
CA ALA A 380 23.66 5.50 14.12
C ALA A 380 24.87 4.65 14.61
N GLU A 381 25.07 4.55 15.93
CA GLU A 381 26.07 3.65 16.49
C GLU A 381 25.43 2.29 16.84
N PRO A 382 26.13 1.15 16.63
CA PRO A 382 25.52 -0.17 16.74
C PRO A 382 24.82 -0.46 18.08
N GLY A 383 23.51 -0.69 18.02
CA GLY A 383 22.63 -0.93 19.17
C GLY A 383 21.82 0.28 19.66
N ASP A 384 22.00 1.47 19.10
CA ASP A 384 21.04 2.58 19.25
C ASP A 384 19.68 2.20 18.61
N PRO A 385 18.54 2.80 19.02
CA PRO A 385 17.24 2.53 18.39
C PRO A 385 17.19 2.81 16.88
N GLU A 386 17.98 3.76 16.41
CA GLU A 386 18.04 4.24 15.03
C GLU A 386 18.83 3.30 14.09
N ASP A 387 19.78 2.51 14.63
CA ASP A 387 20.56 1.45 13.93
C ASP A 387 19.68 0.25 13.50
N ARG A 388 18.40 0.25 13.89
CA ARG A 388 17.45 -0.82 13.56
C ARG A 388 16.85 -0.60 12.18
N PHE A 389 16.73 -1.68 11.40
CA PHE A 389 15.90 -1.64 10.20
C PHE A 389 14.46 -1.27 10.53
N ARG A 390 13.90 -0.31 9.80
CA ARG A 390 12.50 0.13 9.90
C ARG A 390 11.76 -0.22 8.62
N ILE A 391 10.52 -0.69 8.73
CA ILE A 391 9.67 -0.98 7.57
C ILE A 391 8.83 0.23 7.18
N ILE A 392 8.62 0.42 5.88
CA ILE A 392 7.76 1.46 5.31
C ILE A 392 6.74 0.83 4.35
N ALA A 393 5.47 1.21 4.45
CA ALA A 393 4.39 0.68 3.61
C ALA A 393 4.47 1.14 2.14
N TRP A 394 3.98 0.30 1.21
CA TRP A 394 3.81 0.63 -0.22
C TRP A 394 2.68 -0.23 -0.85
N ASP A 395 2.22 0.10 -2.07
CA ASP A 395 1.25 -0.67 -2.90
C ASP A 395 0.18 -1.44 -2.09
N SER A 396 -0.76 -0.71 -1.49
CA SER A 396 -1.91 -1.24 -0.72
C SER A 396 -3.26 -0.93 -1.39
N ASP A 397 -3.33 -0.89 -2.72
CA ASP A 397 -4.57 -0.72 -3.49
C ASP A 397 -5.38 -2.03 -3.63
N ALA A 398 -4.71 -3.17 -3.71
CA ALA A 398 -5.29 -4.51 -3.72
C ALA A 398 -5.70 -4.98 -2.30
N THR A 399 -6.56 -4.20 -1.65
CA THR A 399 -7.02 -4.35 -0.26
C THR A 399 -8.55 -4.21 -0.15
N TRP A 400 -9.11 -4.33 1.06
CA TRP A 400 -10.50 -4.00 1.39
C TRP A 400 -11.54 -4.51 0.36
N GLY A 401 -11.52 -5.83 0.16
CA GLY A 401 -12.52 -6.53 -0.68
C GLY A 401 -12.30 -6.41 -2.18
N VAL A 402 -11.11 -5.98 -2.62
CA VAL A 402 -10.66 -5.91 -4.01
C VAL A 402 -9.31 -6.65 -4.17
N ASN A 403 -9.11 -7.27 -5.34
CA ASN A 403 -7.88 -7.97 -5.73
C ASN A 403 -7.06 -7.15 -6.77
N TRP A 404 -5.80 -7.53 -7.01
CA TRP A 404 -4.85 -6.81 -7.89
C TRP A 404 -5.31 -6.59 -9.35
N ASP A 405 -6.32 -7.33 -9.81
CA ASP A 405 -6.93 -7.22 -11.14
C ASP A 405 -8.20 -6.33 -11.15
N GLY A 406 -8.60 -5.81 -10.00
CA GLY A 406 -9.86 -5.08 -9.78
C GLY A 406 -11.07 -5.99 -9.53
N ALA A 407 -10.87 -7.30 -9.31
CA ALA A 407 -11.95 -8.20 -8.99
C ALA A 407 -12.39 -8.08 -7.51
N SER A 408 -13.70 -7.94 -7.30
CA SER A 408 -14.34 -8.06 -5.99
C SER A 408 -14.08 -9.42 -5.36
N VAL A 409 -13.62 -9.42 -4.11
CA VAL A 409 -13.32 -10.62 -3.31
C VAL A 409 -14.02 -10.58 -1.96
N GLU A 410 -14.47 -11.74 -1.48
CA GLU A 410 -15.05 -11.88 -0.13
C GLU A 410 -13.93 -11.84 0.92
N VAL A 411 -14.06 -10.99 1.93
CA VAL A 411 -13.12 -10.92 3.05
C VAL A 411 -13.37 -12.10 3.99
N THR A 412 -12.50 -13.11 3.91
CA THR A 412 -12.67 -14.40 4.61
C THR A 412 -11.40 -14.84 5.34
N THR A 413 -10.31 -14.08 5.22
CA THR A 413 -8.99 -14.46 5.75
C THR A 413 -8.91 -14.19 7.26
N SER A 414 -8.71 -15.26 8.04
CA SER A 414 -8.62 -15.26 9.50
C SER A 414 -7.18 -15.37 10.03
N ARG A 415 -6.19 -14.81 9.32
CA ARG A 415 -4.81 -14.73 9.80
C ARG A 415 -4.57 -13.37 10.45
N TRP A 416 -4.20 -13.39 11.73
CA TRP A 416 -3.70 -12.22 12.45
C TRP A 416 -2.23 -11.89 12.18
N TYR A 417 -1.50 -12.75 11.45
CA TYR A 417 -0.10 -12.52 11.07
C TYR A 417 0.16 -12.81 9.57
N GLY A 418 1.31 -12.32 9.09
CA GLY A 418 1.73 -12.32 7.69
C GLY A 418 1.97 -13.70 7.06
N THR A 419 2.18 -13.70 5.73
CA THR A 419 2.44 -14.92 4.93
C THR A 419 3.93 -15.15 4.63
N ASP A 420 4.81 -14.36 5.25
CA ASP A 420 6.26 -14.42 5.14
C ASP A 420 6.93 -15.52 5.99
N LYS A 421 8.26 -15.57 5.99
CA LYS A 421 9.06 -16.57 6.72
C LYS A 421 9.44 -16.16 8.15
N PHE A 422 9.35 -14.89 8.52
CA PHE A 422 9.78 -14.37 9.82
C PHE A 422 8.64 -14.31 10.84
N SER A 423 7.45 -13.83 10.46
CA SER A 423 6.26 -13.77 11.32
C SER A 423 5.93 -15.11 12.01
N PRO A 424 5.98 -16.29 11.33
CA PRO A 424 5.77 -17.58 11.99
C PRO A 424 6.83 -17.94 13.05
N ARG A 425 8.04 -17.35 12.97
CA ARG A 425 9.13 -17.53 13.94
C ARG A 425 8.93 -16.60 15.13
N LEU A 426 8.66 -15.33 14.85
CA LEU A 426 8.42 -14.29 15.86
C LEU A 426 7.23 -14.66 16.77
N PHE A 427 6.11 -15.09 16.19
CA PHE A 427 4.90 -15.42 16.96
C PHE A 427 4.80 -16.88 17.44
N ALA A 428 5.85 -17.68 17.22
CA ALA A 428 6.05 -18.93 17.98
C ALA A 428 6.46 -18.64 19.44
N ILE A 429 7.06 -17.48 19.69
CA ILE A 429 7.51 -17.01 21.00
C ILE A 429 6.30 -16.39 21.73
N PRO A 430 5.90 -16.90 22.91
CA PRO A 430 4.70 -16.45 23.62
C PRO A 430 4.68 -14.95 23.95
N GLU A 431 5.84 -14.37 24.25
CA GLU A 431 6.03 -12.98 24.66
C GLU A 431 5.67 -12.00 23.53
N TYR A 432 6.33 -12.13 22.36
CA TYR A 432 6.04 -11.26 21.20
C TYR A 432 4.62 -11.49 20.66
N ARG A 433 4.12 -12.73 20.68
CA ARG A 433 2.73 -13.02 20.29
C ARG A 433 1.73 -12.36 21.25
N GLY A 434 1.97 -12.43 22.55
CA GLY A 434 1.09 -11.81 23.55
C GLY A 434 1.07 -10.29 23.44
N ASN A 435 2.23 -9.67 23.27
CA ASN A 435 2.35 -8.24 22.98
C ASN A 435 1.62 -7.86 21.69
N TYR A 436 1.87 -8.58 20.58
CA TYR A 436 1.25 -8.31 19.28
C TYR A 436 -0.28 -8.42 19.30
N LEU A 437 -0.82 -9.51 19.85
CA LEU A 437 -2.27 -9.72 19.91
C LEU A 437 -2.95 -8.69 20.84
N SER A 438 -2.32 -8.34 21.97
CA SER A 438 -2.81 -7.25 22.82
C SER A 438 -2.79 -5.91 22.10
N ARG A 439 -1.72 -5.60 21.36
CA ARG A 439 -1.60 -4.35 20.59
C ARG A 439 -2.63 -4.28 19.46
N TYR A 440 -2.91 -5.40 18.80
CA TYR A 440 -3.93 -5.49 17.76
C TYR A 440 -5.33 -5.32 18.35
N SER A 441 -5.67 -6.02 19.44
CA SER A 441 -6.95 -5.87 20.14
C SER A 441 -7.20 -4.42 20.58
N THR A 442 -6.26 -3.79 21.29
CA THR A 442 -6.37 -2.36 21.67
C THR A 442 -6.48 -1.45 20.45
N ALA A 443 -5.75 -1.72 19.36
CA ALA A 443 -5.86 -0.92 18.15
C ALA A 443 -7.25 -1.00 17.49
N LEU A 444 -7.92 -2.15 17.53
CA LEU A 444 -9.30 -2.31 17.01
C LEU A 444 -10.34 -1.53 17.84
N ASP A 445 -10.19 -1.51 19.16
CA ASP A 445 -11.05 -0.73 20.07
C ASP A 445 -10.81 0.79 19.97
N GLU A 446 -9.60 1.22 19.56
CA GLU A 446 -9.16 2.62 19.58
C GLU A 446 -8.86 3.17 18.17
N LEU A 447 -7.59 3.13 17.73
CA LEU A 447 -7.06 3.84 16.56
C LEU A 447 -7.56 3.32 15.20
N LEU A 448 -8.04 2.08 15.16
CA LEU A 448 -8.58 1.40 13.97
C LEU A 448 -10.10 1.19 14.08
N SER A 449 -10.75 1.75 15.11
CA SER A 449 -12.19 1.61 15.32
C SER A 449 -13.00 2.18 14.13
N GLU A 450 -14.22 1.66 13.95
CA GLU A 450 -15.19 2.12 12.95
C GLU A 450 -15.36 3.65 12.99
N GLU A 451 -15.46 4.24 14.18
CA GLU A 451 -15.70 5.68 14.36
C GLU A 451 -14.54 6.52 13.77
N GLN A 452 -13.29 6.15 14.05
CA GLN A 452 -12.12 6.87 13.50
C GLN A 452 -11.99 6.65 11.99
N ALA A 453 -12.10 5.40 11.53
CA ALA A 453 -11.95 5.05 10.13
C ALA A 453 -13.06 5.66 9.25
N PHE A 454 -14.31 5.66 9.72
CA PHE A 454 -15.44 6.25 8.98
C PHE A 454 -15.43 7.78 9.04
N GLN A 455 -15.04 8.41 10.16
CA GLN A 455 -14.87 9.86 10.21
C GLN A 455 -13.84 10.35 9.16
N TRP A 456 -12.74 9.62 8.99
CA TRP A 456 -11.75 9.94 7.96
C TRP A 456 -12.25 9.62 6.55
N LEU A 457 -12.84 8.44 6.34
CA LEU A 457 -13.37 8.03 5.03
C LEU A 457 -14.47 8.98 4.51
N ASP A 458 -15.41 9.41 5.36
CA ASP A 458 -16.46 10.36 4.97
C ASP A 458 -15.87 11.71 4.57
N ALA A 459 -14.81 12.17 5.25
CA ALA A 459 -14.12 13.41 4.92
C ALA A 459 -13.38 13.31 3.56
N GLN A 460 -12.73 12.17 3.27
CA GLN A 460 -12.09 11.96 1.97
C GLN A 460 -13.13 11.78 0.85
N HIS A 461 -14.20 11.02 1.09
CA HIS A 461 -15.27 10.80 0.11
C HIS A 461 -15.98 12.11 -0.24
N GLN A 462 -16.33 12.93 0.75
CA GLN A 462 -16.93 14.26 0.54
C GLN A 462 -16.01 15.19 -0.28
N LEU A 463 -14.68 15.04 -0.19
CA LEU A 463 -13.74 15.80 -1.01
C LEU A 463 -13.77 15.36 -2.49
N ILE A 464 -13.96 14.07 -2.79
CA ILE A 464 -13.74 13.51 -4.13
C ILE A 464 -14.98 12.97 -4.87
N GLU A 465 -16.13 12.72 -4.21
CA GLU A 465 -17.32 12.04 -4.76
C GLU A 465 -17.67 12.49 -6.19
N ALA A 466 -17.77 13.81 -6.39
CA ALA A 466 -18.14 14.41 -7.68
C ALA A 466 -17.11 14.15 -8.80
N GLU A 467 -15.83 14.05 -8.46
CA GLU A 467 -14.74 13.76 -9.40
C GLU A 467 -14.55 12.25 -9.60
N VAL A 468 -14.85 11.41 -8.61
CA VAL A 468 -14.93 9.95 -8.78
C VAL A 468 -16.04 9.60 -9.79
N ALA A 469 -17.25 10.16 -9.60
CA ALA A 469 -18.36 9.96 -10.53
C ALA A 469 -18.02 10.44 -11.96
N ARG A 470 -17.33 11.59 -12.09
CA ARG A 470 -16.88 12.16 -13.37
C ARG A 470 -15.78 11.31 -14.04
N ASP A 471 -14.86 10.73 -13.27
CA ASP A 471 -13.83 9.82 -13.78
C ASP A 471 -14.43 8.50 -14.28
N LEU A 472 -15.36 7.92 -13.51
CA LEU A 472 -16.09 6.72 -13.90
C LEU A 472 -16.90 6.94 -15.19
N GLU A 473 -17.60 8.07 -15.35
CA GLU A 473 -18.27 8.43 -16.61
C GLU A 473 -17.26 8.58 -17.76
N HIS A 474 -16.19 9.37 -17.57
CA HIS A 474 -15.17 9.61 -18.60
C HIS A 474 -14.53 8.32 -19.12
N TRP A 475 -14.19 7.41 -18.22
CA TRP A 475 -13.60 6.11 -18.55
C TRP A 475 -14.63 5.02 -18.89
N SER A 476 -15.92 5.37 -19.02
CA SER A 476 -17.03 4.47 -19.37
C SER A 476 -17.16 3.26 -18.43
N ARG A 477 -16.87 3.47 -17.14
CA ARG A 477 -16.93 2.47 -16.09
C ARG A 477 -18.37 2.33 -15.61
N LEU A 478 -18.95 1.14 -15.76
CA LEU A 478 -20.33 0.84 -15.36
C LEU A 478 -20.41 0.47 -13.86
N MET A 479 -20.11 1.46 -13.02
CA MET A 479 -20.11 1.42 -11.55
C MET A 479 -20.74 2.71 -11.03
N ASP A 480 -21.35 2.67 -9.84
CA ASP A 480 -21.74 3.88 -9.11
C ASP A 480 -20.69 4.19 -8.03
N ALA A 481 -20.36 5.47 -7.85
CA ALA A 481 -19.34 5.90 -6.90
C ALA A 481 -19.75 5.67 -5.44
N ASN A 482 -21.06 5.79 -5.13
CA ASN A 482 -21.57 5.60 -3.78
C ASN A 482 -21.79 4.12 -3.46
N ASP A 483 -22.26 3.30 -4.41
CA ASP A 483 -22.33 1.83 -4.23
C ASP A 483 -20.95 1.22 -3.88
N GLU A 484 -19.88 1.70 -4.53
CA GLU A 484 -18.50 1.25 -4.26
C GLU A 484 -17.91 1.84 -2.96
N TYR A 485 -18.39 3.00 -2.50
CA TYR A 485 -18.04 3.59 -1.22
C TYR A 485 -18.72 2.87 -0.04
N GLU A 486 -20.04 2.66 -0.11
CA GLU A 486 -20.79 1.85 0.86
C GLU A 486 -20.18 0.45 0.96
N ARG A 487 -19.80 -0.17 -0.17
CA ARG A 487 -19.04 -1.43 -0.22
C ARG A 487 -17.70 -1.38 0.52
N LEU A 488 -16.98 -0.25 0.51
CA LEU A 488 -15.72 -0.11 1.24
C LEU A 488 -15.98 -0.06 2.76
N MET A 489 -17.00 0.68 3.22
CA MET A 489 -17.39 0.75 4.63
C MET A 489 -17.88 -0.62 5.14
N ASP A 490 -18.77 -1.29 4.39
CA ASP A 490 -19.26 -2.65 4.68
C ASP A 490 -18.11 -3.66 4.83
N VAL A 491 -17.08 -3.55 3.98
CA VAL A 491 -15.91 -4.43 4.05
C VAL A 491 -15.00 -4.09 5.22
N TYR A 492 -14.84 -2.80 5.56
CA TYR A 492 -14.10 -2.39 6.76
C TYR A 492 -14.74 -2.99 8.03
N GLN A 493 -16.06 -2.85 8.18
CA GLN A 493 -16.84 -3.48 9.25
C GLN A 493 -16.57 -4.99 9.34
N GLN A 494 -16.71 -5.71 8.23
CA GLN A 494 -16.44 -7.15 8.19
C GLN A 494 -14.99 -7.50 8.55
N ARG A 495 -14.01 -6.62 8.30
CA ARG A 495 -12.63 -6.83 8.75
C ARG A 495 -12.46 -6.57 10.24
N ILE A 496 -13.14 -5.59 10.84
CA ILE A 496 -13.17 -5.41 12.30
C ILE A 496 -13.81 -6.63 12.98
N ASP A 497 -15.03 -7.02 12.58
CA ASP A 497 -15.77 -8.19 13.09
C ASP A 497 -14.94 -9.49 13.04
N ILE A 498 -14.26 -9.73 11.90
CA ILE A 498 -13.40 -10.91 11.74
C ILE A 498 -12.15 -10.80 12.62
N MET A 499 -11.50 -9.63 12.66
CA MET A 499 -10.20 -9.52 13.31
C MET A 499 -10.28 -9.47 14.84
N ASP A 500 -11.29 -8.84 15.47
CA ASP A 500 -11.53 -8.98 16.91
C ASP A 500 -11.67 -10.46 17.27
N SER A 501 -12.59 -11.16 16.60
CA SER A 501 -12.83 -12.59 16.83
C SER A 501 -11.57 -13.45 16.64
N VAL A 502 -10.63 -13.01 15.80
CA VAL A 502 -9.39 -13.73 15.46
C VAL A 502 -8.19 -13.35 16.34
N VAL A 503 -8.18 -12.19 17.01
CA VAL A 503 -7.10 -11.80 17.96
C VAL A 503 -7.46 -12.10 19.42
N THR A 504 -8.75 -12.16 19.73
CA THR A 504 -9.29 -12.37 21.08
C THR A 504 -9.45 -13.87 21.46
N ASN A 505 -9.31 -14.81 20.51
CA ASN A 505 -9.47 -16.27 20.71
C ASN A 505 -8.19 -17.09 20.41
#